data_AF-A0A965NEM2-F1
#
_entry.id   AF-A0A965NEM2-F1
#
_cell.length_a   1.000
_cell.length_b   1.000
_cell.length_c   1.000
_cell.angle_alpha   90.00
_cell.angle_beta   90.00
_cell.angle_gamma   90.00
#
_symmetry.space_group_name_H-M   'P 1'
#
loop_
_entity.id
_entity.type
_entity.pdbx_description
1 polymer ?
#
loop_
_entity_poly.entity_id
_entity_poly.type
_entity_poly.pdbx_seq_one_letter_code
_entity_poly.pdbx_strand_id
1 'polypeptide(L)'
;MTINDALAGRDVCGKAKTGSGKTLGFGLPMLQRIAESGGAPKGDGPATPKGLVLLPTRELAVQVFDVLKPLGESIGLRLVSVYGG
;
A
#
# COMPACT_ATOMS: atom_id res chain seq x y z
N MET A 1 10.52 3.36 13.61
CA MET A 1 11.75 2.62 13.30
C MET A 1 11.64 1.76 12.04
N THR A 2 10.44 1.36 11.59
CA THR A 2 10.25 0.41 10.49
C THR A 2 10.33 0.98 9.07
N ILE A 3 10.11 2.29 8.89
CA ILE A 3 9.97 2.90 7.55
C ILE A 3 11.28 2.83 6.76
N ASN A 4 12.43 3.10 7.38
CA ASN A 4 13.73 3.05 6.69
C ASN A 4 14.07 1.63 6.20
N ASP A 5 13.78 0.61 7.01
CA ASP A 5 13.97 -0.79 6.63
C ASP A 5 13.06 -1.18 5.46
N ALA A 6 11.79 -0.78 5.52
CA ALA A 6 10.80 -1.04 4.48
C ALA A 6 11.15 -0.33 3.17
N LEU A 7 11.64 0.92 3.22
CA LEU A 7 12.13 1.65 2.04
C LEU A 7 13.34 0.96 1.42
N ALA A 8 14.24 0.42 2.23
CA ALA A 8 15.37 -0.39 1.76
C ALA A 8 14.95 -1.75 1.16
N GLY A 9 13.66 -2.12 1.25
CA GLY A 9 13.13 -3.37 0.71
C GLY A 9 13.41 -4.59 1.57
N ARG A 10 13.69 -4.37 2.86
CA ARG A 10 13.82 -5.45 3.83
C ARG A 10 12.44 -5.91 4.30
N ASP A 11 12.36 -7.17 4.72
CA ASP A 11 11.20 -7.69 5.43
C ASP A 11 11.11 -7.07 6.83
N VAL A 12 9.91 -6.63 7.21
CA VAL A 12 9.69 -5.89 8.45
C VAL A 12 8.47 -6.43 9.19
N CYS A 13 8.63 -6.69 10.48
CA CYS A 13 7.52 -6.97 11.39
C CYS A 13 7.23 -5.73 12.26
N GLY A 14 6.08 -5.10 12.03
CA GLY A 14 5.66 -3.91 12.77
C GLY A 14 4.70 -4.24 13.92
N LYS A 15 5.08 -3.89 15.16
CA LYS A 15 4.17 -3.94 16.31
C LYS A 15 3.88 -2.53 16.81
N ALA A 16 2.61 -2.13 16.80
CA ALA A 16 2.18 -0.86 17.38
C ALA A 16 0.74 -0.97 17.89
N LYS A 17 0.28 0.01 18.67
CA LYS A 17 -1.12 0.09 19.14
C LYS A 17 -2.04 0.58 18.02
N THR A 18 -3.34 0.34 18.14
CA THR A 18 -4.34 0.91 17.22
C THR A 18 -4.31 2.43 17.32
N GLY A 19 -4.51 3.14 16.20
CA GLY A 19 -4.39 4.61 16.15
C GLY A 19 -2.95 5.13 16.04
N SER A 20 -1.92 4.28 16.08
CA SER A 20 -0.50 4.70 16.01
C SER A 20 0.05 4.88 14.58
N GLY A 21 -0.80 5.02 13.57
CA GLY A 21 -0.35 5.24 12.18
C GLY A 21 0.24 4.01 11.47
N LYS A 22 -0.09 2.77 11.90
CA LYS A 22 0.41 1.54 11.26
C LYS A 22 0.18 1.48 9.76
N THR A 23 -0.99 1.95 9.32
CA THR A 23 -1.37 2.01 7.91
C THR A 23 -0.36 2.81 7.08
N LEU A 24 0.04 3.98 7.56
CA LEU A 24 1.09 4.78 6.91
C LEU A 24 2.47 4.13 7.06
N GLY A 25 2.71 3.46 8.18
CA GLY A 25 3.97 2.78 8.47
C GLY A 25 4.33 1.68 7.47
N PHE A 26 3.36 0.94 6.92
CA PHE A 26 3.59 0.00 5.83
C PHE A 26 3.23 0.58 4.44
N GLY A 27 2.23 1.46 4.38
CA GLY A 27 1.69 1.97 3.13
C GLY A 27 2.60 2.94 2.41
N LEU A 28 3.20 3.90 3.11
CA LEU A 28 4.13 4.87 2.52
C LEU A 28 5.33 4.21 1.85
N PRO A 29 6.10 3.31 2.53
CA PRO A 29 7.24 2.68 1.88
C PRO A 29 6.83 1.79 0.71
N MET A 30 5.67 1.13 0.77
CA MET A 30 5.13 0.37 -0.35
C MET A 30 4.83 1.26 -1.56
N LEU A 31 4.09 2.36 -1.36
CA LEU A 31 3.73 3.30 -2.42
C LEU A 31 4.95 3.95 -3.07
N GLN A 32 5.91 4.40 -2.26
CA GLN A 32 7.15 5.00 -2.75
C GLN A 32 7.94 4.02 -3.63
N ARG A 33 8.13 2.78 -3.17
CA ARG A 33 8.86 1.76 -3.93
C ARG A 33 8.18 1.41 -5.25
N ILE A 34 6.85 1.33 -5.26
CA ILE A 34 6.10 1.06 -6.50
C ILE A 34 6.27 2.23 -7.49
N ALA A 35 6.20 3.48 -7.01
CA ALA A 35 6.42 4.65 -7.85
C ALA A 35 7.84 4.70 -8.43
N GLU A 36 8.86 4.41 -7.62
CA GLU A 36 10.26 4.33 -8.05
C GLU A 36 10.53 3.18 -9.05
N SER A 37 9.79 2.07 -8.94
CA SER A 37 9.92 0.91 -9.84
C SER A 37 9.30 1.10 -11.25
N GLY A 38 8.83 2.31 -11.57
CA GLY A 38 8.20 2.63 -12.86
C GLY A 38 6.67 2.60 -12.86
N GLY A 39 6.04 2.50 -11.68
CA GLY A 39 4.59 2.59 -11.52
C GLY A 39 3.80 1.48 -12.23
N ALA A 40 2.54 1.77 -12.57
CA ALA A 40 1.72 0.87 -13.37
C ALA A 40 2.24 0.80 -14.82
N PRO A 41 2.21 -0.36 -15.49
CA PRO A 41 2.58 -0.46 -16.91
C PRO A 41 1.82 0.59 -17.73
N LYS A 42 2.55 1.42 -18.48
CA LYS A 42 1.98 2.33 -19.48
C LYS A 42 1.83 1.54 -20.78
N GLY A 43 0.69 0.89 -20.99
CA GLY A 43 0.39 0.18 -22.23
C GLY A 43 -0.87 -0.68 -22.13
N ASP A 44 -1.29 -1.25 -23.26
CA ASP A 44 -2.53 -2.05 -23.41
C ASP A 44 -2.45 -3.47 -22.82
N GLY A 45 -1.40 -3.75 -22.04
CA GLY A 45 -1.20 -5.03 -21.39
C GLY A 45 -2.09 -5.21 -20.15
N PRO A 46 -2.27 -6.46 -19.69
CA PRO A 46 -3.03 -6.75 -18.48
C PRO A 46 -2.45 -6.00 -17.26
N ALA A 47 -3.33 -5.46 -16.42
CA ALA A 47 -2.93 -4.77 -15.21
C ALA A 47 -2.17 -5.75 -14.29
N THR A 48 -0.92 -5.44 -13.97
CA THR A 48 -0.09 -6.25 -13.06
C THR A 48 -0.03 -5.56 -11.68
N PRO A 49 -0.62 -6.16 -10.62
CA PRO A 49 -0.52 -5.61 -9.28
C PRO A 49 0.94 -5.58 -8.82
N LYS A 50 1.41 -4.43 -8.33
CA LYS A 50 2.78 -4.23 -7.82
C LYS A 50 2.87 -4.27 -6.29
N GLY A 51 1.73 -4.28 -5.61
CA GLY A 51 1.63 -4.37 -4.15
C GLY A 51 0.31 -5.00 -3.73
N LEU A 52 0.32 -5.69 -2.59
CA LEU A 52 -0.84 -6.36 -2.01
C LEU A 52 -0.85 -6.11 -0.50
N VAL A 53 -2.01 -5.68 0.00
CA VAL A 53 -2.26 -5.53 1.43
C VAL A 53 -3.40 -6.48 1.79
N LEU A 54 -3.11 -7.47 2.64
CA LEU A 54 -4.09 -8.44 3.12
C LEU A 54 -4.65 -8.00 4.47
N LEU A 55 -5.98 -8.01 4.59
CA LEU A 55 -6.70 -7.52 5.76
C LEU A 55 -7.78 -8.54 6.16
N PRO A 56 -8.04 -8.72 7.46
CA PRO A 56 -8.89 -9.82 7.92
C PRO A 56 -10.38 -9.55 7.76
N THR A 57 -10.80 -8.30 7.56
CA THR A 57 -12.22 -7.93 7.38
C THR A 57 -12.40 -6.87 6.30
N ARG A 58 -13.62 -6.78 5.78
CA ARG A 58 -14.05 -5.77 4.78
C ARG A 58 -13.92 -4.35 5.33
N GLU A 59 -14.34 -4.13 6.56
CA GLU A 59 -14.33 -2.83 7.22
C GLU A 59 -12.91 -2.30 7.35
N LEU A 60 -11.96 -3.17 7.71
CA LEU A 60 -10.54 -2.81 7.73
C LEU A 60 -9.99 -2.55 6.33
N ALA A 61 -10.43 -3.31 5.32
CA ALA A 61 -10.05 -3.06 3.92
C ALA A 61 -10.47 -1.66 3.46
N VAL A 62 -11.71 -1.27 3.72
CA VAL A 62 -12.21 0.08 3.41
C VAL A 62 -11.42 1.14 4.16
N GLN A 63 -11.23 0.99 5.47
CA GLN A 63 -10.47 1.96 6.28
C GLN A 63 -9.02 2.15 5.80
N VAL A 64 -8.32 1.06 5.47
CA VAL A 64 -6.95 1.12 4.95
C VAL A 64 -6.94 1.73 3.55
N PHE A 65 -7.87 1.34 2.70
CA PHE A 65 -7.98 1.87 1.33
C PHE A 65 -8.22 3.38 1.32
N ASP A 66 -9.15 3.89 2.14
CA ASP A 66 -9.46 5.32 2.22
C ASP A 66 -8.26 6.16 2.69
N VAL A 67 -7.39 5.59 3.53
CA VAL A 67 -6.13 6.25 3.95
C VAL A 67 -5.09 6.26 2.82
N LEU A 68 -4.96 5.16 2.08
CA LEU A 68 -3.88 5.00 1.10
C LEU A 68 -4.21 5.53 -0.30
N LYS A 69 -5.50 5.52 -0.70
CA LYS A 69 -5.96 5.98 -2.01
C LYS A 69 -5.51 7.40 -2.35
N PRO A 70 -5.76 8.44 -1.53
CA PRO A 70 -5.36 9.81 -1.88
C PRO A 70 -3.84 9.94 -2.01
N LEU A 71 -3.07 9.20 -1.20
CA LEU A 71 -1.62 9.18 -1.28
C LEU A 71 -1.14 8.55 -2.58
N GLY A 72 -1.68 7.39 -2.95
CA GLY A 72 -1.36 6.72 -4.21
C GLY A 72 -1.74 7.55 -5.43
N GLU A 73 -2.92 8.16 -5.44
CA GLU A 73 -3.38 9.02 -6.55
C GLU A 73 -2.47 10.24 -6.74
N SER A 74 -1.99 10.85 -5.65
CA SER A 74 -1.07 12.00 -5.71
C SER A 74 0.28 11.69 -6.38
N ILE A 75 0.66 10.42 -6.46
CA ILE A 75 1.90 9.95 -7.12
C ILE A 75 1.61 9.11 -8.37
N GLY A 76 0.38 9.19 -8.91
CA GLY A 76 0.00 8.54 -10.16
C GLY A 76 -0.18 7.02 -10.09
N LEU A 77 -0.40 6.46 -8.89
CA LEU A 77 -0.69 5.04 -8.70
C LEU A 77 -2.19 4.77 -8.65
N ARG A 78 -2.59 3.61 -9.18
CA ARG A 78 -3.95 3.09 -9.07
C ARG A 78 -4.03 2.08 -7.93
N LEU A 79 -5.00 2.27 -7.04
CA LEU A 79 -5.31 1.33 -5.96
C LEU A 79 -6.70 0.78 -6.18
N VAL A 80 -6.90 -0.49 -5.83
CA VAL A 80 -8.20 -1.15 -5.84
C VAL A 80 -8.38 -1.91 -4.52
N SER A 81 -9.59 -1.95 -3.99
CA SER A 81 -9.97 -2.81 -2.87
C SER A 81 -10.80 -3.98 -3.38
N VAL A 82 -10.42 -5.21 -3.02
CA VAL A 82 -11.13 -6.44 -3.39
C VAL A 82 -11.53 -7.18 -2.12
N TYR A 83 -12.80 -7.52 -2.01
CA TYR A 83 -13.37 -8.30 -0.92
C TYR A 83 -14.64 -9.01 -1.41
N GLY A 84 -14.98 -10.16 -0.82
CA GLY A 84 -16.21 -10.88 -1.13
C GLY A 84 -17.42 -10.26 -0.43
N GLY A 85 -18.53 -10.13 -1.16
CA GLY A 85 -19.78 -9.52 -0.68
C GLY A 85 -20.42 -8.63 -1.74
#